data_AF-K7RY62-F1
#
_entry.id   AF-K7RY62-F1
#
_cell.length_a   1.000
_cell.length_b   1.000
_cell.length_c   1.000
_cell.angle_alpha   90.00
_cell.angle_beta   90.00
_cell.angle_gamma   90.00
#
_symmetry.space_group_name_H-M   'P 1'
#
loop_
_entity.id
_entity.type
_entity.pdbx_description
1 polymer ?
#
loop_
_entity_poly.entity_id
_entity_poly.type
_entity_poly.pdbx_seq_one_letter_code
_entity_poly.pdbx_strand_id
1 'polypeptide(L)'
;CVTLFAVHCAGCFYYLLAARYHDPKRTWIGAQMGDDFEEQSLWLIYVTTIYWSITTLTTVGYGDLHPVNSREMTFDVFYMLFNLGLTAYLIGNMTNL
;
A
#
# COMPACT_ATOMS: atom_id res chain seq x y z
N CYS A 1 12.76 -12.92 0.18
CA CYS A 1 13.22 -12.00 1.25
C CYS A 1 12.99 -10.53 0.88
N VAL A 2 13.53 -10.05 -0.26
CA VAL A 2 13.39 -8.65 -0.69
C VAL A 2 11.93 -8.23 -0.90
N THR A 3 11.11 -9.09 -1.52
CA THR A 3 9.69 -8.83 -1.78
C THR A 3 8.86 -8.65 -0.51
N LEU A 4 9.02 -9.55 0.47
CA LEU A 4 8.31 -9.49 1.75
C LEU A 4 8.65 -8.21 2.53
N PHE A 5 9.93 -7.83 2.54
CA PHE A 5 10.37 -6.59 3.19
C PHE A 5 9.79 -5.35 2.49
N ALA A 6 9.81 -5.32 1.15
CA ALA A 6 9.22 -4.22 0.38
C ALA A 6 7.73 -4.04 0.66
N VAL A 7 6.96 -5.13 0.68
CA VAL A 7 5.52 -5.11 0.98
C VAL A 7 5.25 -4.59 2.39
N HIS A 8 5.97 -5.13 3.39
CA HIS A 8 5.79 -4.71 4.78
C HIS A 8 6.11 -3.22 4.98
N CYS A 9 7.26 -2.76 4.47
CA CYS A 9 7.66 -1.36 4.59
C CYS A 9 6.70 -0.42 3.86
N ALA A 10 6.25 -0.77 2.66
CA ALA A 10 5.31 0.02 1.89
C ALA A 10 3.94 0.11 2.58
N GLY A 11 3.40 -1.01 3.07
CA GLY A 11 2.14 -1.03 3.81
C GLY A 11 2.17 -0.18 5.08
N CYS A 12 3.22 -0.33 5.90
CA CYS A 12 3.40 0.48 7.11
C CYS A 12 3.55 1.97 6.82
N PHE A 13 4.28 2.33 5.75
CA PHE A 13 4.44 3.73 5.35
C PHE A 13 3.12 4.32 4.82
N TYR A 14 2.34 3.54 4.08
CA TYR A 14 1.03 3.95 3.57
C TYR A 14 0.01 4.18 4.69
N TYR A 15 0.05 3.34 5.74
CA TYR A 15 -0.71 3.59 6.96
C TYR A 15 -0.27 4.87 7.68
N LEU A 16 1.04 5.08 7.84
CA LEU A 16 1.58 6.28 8.50
C LEU A 16 1.14 7.55 7.77
N LEU A 17 1.12 7.52 6.43
CA LEU A 17 0.70 8.65 5.61
C LEU A 17 -0.76 9.02 5.85
N ALA A 18 -1.64 8.03 5.98
CA ALA A 18 -3.04 8.24 6.33
C ALA A 18 -3.21 8.71 7.79
N ALA A 19 -2.54 8.06 8.75
CA ALA A 19 -2.63 8.39 10.16
C ALA A 19 -2.07 9.78 10.52
N ARG A 20 -1.19 10.34 9.69
CA ARG A 20 -0.61 11.69 9.88
C ARG A 20 -1.31 12.76 9.03
N TYR A 21 -2.36 12.41 8.31
CA TYR A 21 -3.11 13.36 7.50
C TYR A 21 -4.06 14.18 8.37
N HIS A 22 -4.26 15.46 8.03
CA HIS A 22 -5.05 16.38 8.85
C HIS A 22 -6.55 16.03 8.86
N ASP A 23 -7.08 15.61 7.70
CA ASP A 23 -8.48 15.21 7.54
C ASP A 23 -8.57 13.69 7.37
N PRO A 24 -8.88 12.91 8.42
CA PRO A 24 -8.93 11.45 8.34
C PRO A 24 -9.92 10.93 7.27
N LYS A 25 -11.00 11.68 7.02
CA LYS A 25 -12.00 11.41 5.96
C LYS A 25 -11.43 11.37 4.54
N ARG A 26 -10.32 12.07 4.30
CA ARG A 26 -9.71 12.24 2.97
C ARG A 26 -8.48 11.37 2.80
N THR A 27 -8.53 10.17 3.38
CA THR A 27 -7.48 9.16 3.29
C THR A 27 -8.07 7.87 2.76
N TRP A 28 -7.23 6.97 2.26
CA TRP A 28 -7.67 5.65 1.80
C TRP A 28 -8.41 4.87 2.91
N ILE A 29 -7.95 4.99 4.17
CA ILE A 29 -8.51 4.25 5.30
C ILE A 29 -9.83 4.85 5.76
N GLY A 30 -9.94 6.18 5.82
CA GLY A 30 -11.18 6.87 6.18
C GLY A 30 -12.28 6.66 5.12
N ALA A 31 -11.91 6.57 3.85
CA ALA A 31 -12.85 6.28 2.77
C ALA A 31 -13.43 4.85 2.84
N GLN A 32 -12.69 3.89 3.40
CA GLN A 32 -13.10 2.48 3.44
C GLN A 32 -13.66 2.04 4.79
N MET A 33 -13.05 2.48 5.90
CA MET A 33 -13.40 2.07 7.27
C MET A 33 -14.21 3.11 8.05
N GLY A 34 -14.44 4.30 7.48
CA GLY A 34 -15.16 5.40 8.12
C GLY A 34 -14.31 6.17 9.14
N ASP A 35 -14.99 7.03 9.90
CA ASP A 35 -14.35 8.01 10.80
C ASP A 35 -13.71 7.36 12.03
N ASP A 36 -14.19 6.18 12.44
CA ASP A 36 -13.79 5.47 13.67
C ASP A 36 -12.70 4.41 13.43
N PHE A 37 -11.87 4.57 12.39
CA PHE A 37 -10.79 3.61 12.08
C PHE A 37 -9.77 3.48 13.23
N GLU A 38 -9.69 4.46 14.13
CA GLU A 38 -8.84 4.41 15.33
C GLU A 38 -9.35 3.41 16.39
N GLU A 39 -10.63 3.06 16.37
CA GLU A 39 -11.22 2.04 17.27
C GLU A 39 -11.04 0.61 16.72
N GLN A 40 -10.58 0.47 15.48
CA GLN A 40 -10.35 -0.83 14.85
C GLN A 40 -9.11 -1.51 15.43
N SER A 41 -9.12 -2.85 15.42
CA SER A 41 -7.97 -3.63 15.87
C SER A 41 -6.74 -3.36 14.98
N LEU A 42 -5.56 -3.19 15.60
CA LEU A 42 -4.29 -3.03 14.88
C LEU A 42 -4.03 -4.16 13.89
N TRP A 43 -4.46 -5.38 14.22
CA TRP A 43 -4.35 -6.53 13.34
C TRP A 43 -5.13 -6.36 12.04
N LEU A 44 -6.38 -5.87 12.12
CA LEU A 44 -7.21 -5.63 10.94
C LEU A 44 -6.56 -4.59 10.04
N ILE A 45 -6.14 -3.46 10.60
CA ILE A 45 -5.48 -2.37 9.86
C ILE A 45 -4.21 -2.88 9.18
N TYR A 46 -3.39 -3.64 9.91
CA TYR A 46 -2.18 -4.23 9.38
C TYR A 46 -2.48 -5.16 8.19
N VAL A 47 -3.43 -6.09 8.34
CA VAL A 47 -3.83 -7.00 7.26
C VAL A 47 -4.33 -6.23 6.03
N THR A 48 -5.13 -5.18 6.22
CA THR A 48 -5.62 -4.34 5.11
C THR A 48 -4.48 -3.60 4.39
N THR A 49 -3.51 -3.03 5.13
CA THR A 49 -2.37 -2.32 4.52
C THR A 49 -1.45 -3.26 3.74
N ILE A 50 -1.25 -4.48 4.24
CA ILE A 50 -0.49 -5.52 3.55
C ILE A 50 -1.25 -6.00 2.30
N TYR A 51 -2.57 -6.18 2.41
CA TYR A 51 -3.41 -6.54 1.27
C TYR A 51 -3.30 -5.48 0.15
N TRP A 52 -3.41 -4.18 0.47
CA TRP A 52 -3.16 -3.10 -0.49
C TRP A 52 -1.76 -3.19 -1.11
N SER A 53 -0.75 -3.35 -0.28
CA SER A 53 0.64 -3.38 -0.75
C SER A 53 0.92 -4.56 -1.68
N ILE A 54 0.33 -5.73 -1.42
CA ILE A 54 0.44 -6.93 -2.26
C ILE A 54 -0.33 -6.75 -3.56
N THR A 55 -1.59 -6.30 -3.52
CA THR A 55 -2.41 -6.17 -4.74
C THR A 55 -1.84 -5.13 -5.71
N THR A 56 -1.20 -4.09 -5.19
CA THR A 56 -0.45 -3.11 -6.00
C THR A 56 0.87 -3.69 -6.53
N LEU A 57 1.62 -4.44 -5.71
CA LEU A 57 2.88 -5.09 -6.14
C LEU A 57 2.64 -6.11 -7.26
N THR A 58 1.61 -6.95 -7.12
CA THR A 58 1.25 -7.98 -8.10
C THR A 58 0.45 -7.42 -9.27
N THR A 59 0.24 -6.11 -9.32
CA THR A 59 -0.49 -5.41 -10.39
C THR A 59 -1.93 -5.89 -10.60
N VAL A 60 -2.57 -6.40 -9.54
CA VAL A 60 -3.97 -6.86 -9.57
C VAL A 60 -4.93 -5.67 -9.54
N GLY A 61 -4.72 -4.74 -8.59
CA GLY A 61 -5.41 -3.45 -8.55
C GLY A 61 -6.95 -3.51 -8.57
N TYR A 62 -7.58 -4.13 -7.56
CA TYR A 62 -9.04 -4.20 -7.47
C TYR A 62 -9.74 -2.82 -7.38
N GLY A 63 -9.04 -1.79 -6.88
CA GLY A 63 -9.55 -0.42 -6.75
C GLY A 63 -10.40 -0.16 -5.50
N ASP A 64 -10.62 -1.19 -4.69
CA ASP A 64 -11.22 -1.10 -3.36
C ASP A 64 -10.40 -0.21 -2.40
N LEU A 65 -9.08 -0.25 -2.55
CA LEU A 65 -8.12 0.58 -1.83
C LEU A 65 -7.36 1.46 -2.82
N HIS A 66 -7.65 2.76 -2.79
CA HIS A 66 -7.03 3.74 -3.67
C HIS A 66 -6.67 5.03 -2.91
N PRO A 67 -5.64 5.76 -3.36
CA PRO A 67 -5.26 7.04 -2.77
C PRO A 67 -6.36 8.08 -2.95
N VAL A 68 -6.71 8.80 -1.89
CA VAL A 68 -7.77 9.84 -1.90
C VAL A 68 -7.17 11.24 -1.85
N ASN A 69 -5.97 11.38 -1.28
CA ASN A 69 -5.26 12.65 -1.18
C ASN A 69 -4.01 12.70 -2.07
N SER A 70 -3.55 13.91 -2.38
CA SER A 70 -2.39 14.13 -3.24
C SER A 70 -1.09 13.55 -2.66
N ARG A 71 -0.98 13.41 -1.34
CA ARG A 71 0.21 12.83 -0.69
C ARG A 71 0.28 11.32 -0.93
N GLU A 72 -0.82 10.61 -0.69
CA GLU A 72 -1.01 9.19 -1.00
C GLU A 72 -0.80 8.95 -2.49
N MET A 73 -1.37 9.79 -3.34
CA MET A 73 -1.23 9.67 -4.79
C MET A 73 0.24 9.80 -5.23
N THR A 74 0.99 10.72 -4.62
CA THR A 74 2.42 10.88 -4.90
C THR A 74 3.21 9.66 -4.46
N PHE A 75 2.94 9.13 -3.26
CA PHE A 75 3.59 7.93 -2.76
C PHE A 75 3.29 6.71 -3.66
N ASP A 76 2.03 6.54 -4.06
CA ASP A 76 1.58 5.42 -4.87
C ASP A 76 2.25 5.43 -6.26
N VAL A 77 2.42 6.61 -6.88
CA VAL A 77 3.19 6.74 -8.14
C VAL A 77 4.62 6.24 -7.98
N PHE A 78 5.33 6.64 -6.92
CA PHE A 78 6.69 6.15 -6.68
C PHE A 78 6.74 4.65 -6.37
N TYR A 79 5.76 4.15 -5.62
CA TYR A 79 5.66 2.72 -5.30
C TYR A 79 5.39 1.87 -6.54
N MET A 80 4.49 2.30 -7.43
CA MET A 80 4.22 1.64 -8.71
C MET A 80 5.46 1.59 -9.61
N LEU A 81 6.23 2.69 -9.69
CA LEU A 81 7.50 2.72 -10.44
C LEU A 81 8.53 1.74 -9.87
N PHE A 82 8.62 1.65 -8.54
CA PHE A 82 9.48 0.68 -7.86
C PHE A 82 9.03 -0.77 -8.14
N ASN A 83 7.73 -1.05 -8.10
CA ASN A 83 7.17 -2.38 -8.34
C ASN A 83 7.44 -2.87 -9.78
N LEU A 84 7.38 -1.98 -10.77
CA LEU A 84 7.77 -2.29 -12.15
C LEU A 84 9.21 -2.80 -12.23
N GLY A 85 10.15 -2.10 -11.58
CA GLY A 85 11.56 -2.50 -11.54
C GLY A 85 11.77 -3.81 -10.78
N LEU A 86 11.11 -3.98 -9.63
CA LEU A 86 11.21 -5.19 -8.82
C LEU A 86 10.65 -6.41 -9.57
N THR A 87 9.50 -6.29 -10.21
CA THR A 87 8.90 -7.37 -11.00
C THR A 87 9.77 -7.76 -12.20
N ALA A 88 10.33 -6.78 -12.92
CA ALA A 88 11.26 -7.05 -14.01
C ALA A 88 12.53 -7.78 -13.52
N TYR A 89 13.07 -7.37 -12.37
CA TYR A 89 14.21 -8.03 -11.74
C TYR A 89 13.89 -9.49 -11.34
N LEU A 90 12.72 -9.73 -10.75
CA LEU A 90 12.29 -11.08 -10.36
C LEU A 90 12.17 -12.00 -11.58
N ILE A 91 11.52 -11.53 -12.65
CA ILE A 91 11.39 -12.30 -13.90
C ILE A 91 12.77 -12.59 -14.48
N GLY A 92 13.65 -11.59 -14.57
CA GLY A 92 15.00 -11.75 -15.11
C GLY A 92 15.84 -12.77 -14.35
N ASN A 93 15.74 -12.82 -13.02
CA ASN A 93 16.42 -13.84 -12.23
C ASN A 93 15.83 -15.24 -12.42
N MET A 94 14.50 -15.37 -12.56
CA MET A 94 13.88 -16.66 -12.83
C MET A 94 14.22 -17.21 -14.22
N THR A 95 14.42 -16.35 -15.21
CA THR A 95 14.84 -16.77 -16.56
C THR A 95 16.31 -17.17 -16.64
N ASN A 96 17.16 -16.67 -15.74
CA ASN A 96 18.59 -16.99 -15.68
C ASN A 96 18.90 -18.20 -14.77
N LEU A 97 17.88 -18.76 -14.13
CA LEU A 97 17.95 -19.97 -13.30
C LEU A 97 17.76 -21.21 -14.17
#